data_AF-A0A9D8P5J8-F1
#
_entry.id   AF-A0A9D8P5J8-F1
#
_cell.length_a   1.000
_cell.length_b   1.000
_cell.length_c   1.000
_cell.angle_alpha   90.00
_cell.angle_beta   90.00
_cell.angle_gamma   90.00
#
_symmetry.space_group_name_H-M   'P 1'
#
loop_
_entity.id
_entity.type
_entity.pdbx_description
1 polymer ?
#
loop_
_entity_poly.entity_id
_entity_poly.type
_entity_poly.pdbx_seq_one_letter_code
_entity_poly.pdbx_strand_id
1 'polypeptide(L)'
;MRVYRDRGAAALASLTAGKIDEGNTWLKRRTAAFHNLRVVETRLATGSIEELADDPEVQELWQDIRQIDSKLQAVISESQSKTAELVRKLQIARQKITCYRSGEPEPSRFEQSA
;
A
#
# COMPACT_ATOMS: atom_id res chain seq x y z
N MET A 1 6.93 6.62 -20.21
CA MET A 1 7.24 5.40 -19.43
C MET A 1 8.23 5.65 -18.30
N ARG A 2 9.42 6.22 -18.56
CA ARG A 2 10.43 6.55 -17.53
C ARG A 2 9.88 7.24 -16.28
N VAL A 3 9.06 8.29 -16.45
CA VAL A 3 8.41 8.99 -15.32
C VAL A 3 7.54 8.08 -14.45
N TYR A 4 6.84 7.11 -15.04
CA TYR A 4 6.03 6.13 -14.30
C TYR A 4 6.91 5.15 -13.52
N ARG A 5 7.99 4.67 -14.15
CA ARG A 5 9.02 3.83 -13.51
C ARG A 5 9.64 4.56 -12.31
N ASP A 6 10.14 5.78 -12.51
CA ASP A 6 10.87 6.55 -11.49
C ASP A 6 10.02 6.84 -10.26
N ARG A 7 8.75 7.23 -10.50
CA ARG A 7 7.79 7.45 -9.42
C ARG A 7 7.47 6.15 -8.68
N GLY A 8 7.47 5.00 -9.37
CA GLY A 8 7.33 3.68 -8.76
C GLY A 8 8.54 3.26 -7.94
N ALA A 9 9.76 3.51 -8.43
CA ALA A 9 11.00 3.24 -7.70
C ALA A 9 11.10 4.11 -6.44
N ALA A 10 10.77 5.40 -6.54
CA ALA A 10 10.74 6.32 -5.39
C ALA A 10 9.68 5.92 -4.35
N ALA A 11 8.50 5.48 -4.81
CA ALA A 11 7.46 4.93 -3.93
C ALA A 11 7.97 3.69 -3.19
N LEU A 12 8.58 2.75 -3.92
CA LEU A 12 9.10 1.51 -3.35
C LEU A 12 10.17 1.80 -2.30
N ALA A 13 11.14 2.67 -2.61
CA ALA A 13 12.20 3.06 -1.67
C ALA A 13 11.65 3.73 -0.41
N SER A 14 10.63 4.57 -0.54
CA SER A 14 10.00 5.24 0.61
C SER A 14 9.26 4.25 1.50
N LEU A 15 8.51 3.32 0.89
CA LEU A 15 7.74 2.30 1.62
C LEU A 15 8.64 1.28 2.32
N THR A 16 9.72 0.83 1.67
CA THR A 16 10.70 -0.07 2.31
C THR A 16 11.45 0.60 3.46
N ALA A 17 11.65 1.92 3.38
CA ALA A 17 12.20 2.72 4.48
C ALA A 17 11.19 3.03 5.60
N GLY A 18 9.94 2.55 5.51
CA GLY A 18 8.89 2.81 6.48
C GLY A 18 8.26 4.21 6.42
N LYS A 19 8.60 5.02 5.40
CA LYS A 19 8.05 6.36 5.19
C LYS A 19 6.73 6.28 4.42
N ILE A 20 5.68 5.86 5.10
CA ILE A 20 4.39 5.52 4.48
C ILE A 20 3.74 6.73 3.77
N ASP A 21 3.71 7.90 4.39
CA ASP A 21 3.08 9.09 3.80
C ASP A 21 3.81 9.59 2.54
N GLU A 22 5.14 9.55 2.57
CA GLU A 22 5.99 9.88 1.41
C GLU A 22 5.76 8.86 0.29
N GLY A 23 5.77 7.57 0.62
CA GLY A 23 5.45 6.49 -0.32
C GLY A 23 4.08 6.66 -0.98
N ASN A 24 3.05 6.98 -0.19
CA ASN A 24 1.69 7.28 -0.70
C ASN A 24 1.65 8.49 -1.61
N THR A 25 2.44 9.53 -1.31
CA THR A 25 2.56 10.72 -2.17
C THR A 25 3.15 10.35 -3.53
N TRP A 26 4.19 9.51 -3.54
CA TRP A 26 4.79 9.00 -4.77
C TRP A 26 3.83 8.10 -5.56
N LEU A 27 3.06 7.24 -4.90
CA LEU A 27 2.04 6.42 -5.55
C LEU A 27 0.95 7.28 -6.23
N LYS A 28 0.45 8.33 -5.57
CA LYS A 28 -0.51 9.27 -6.18
C LYS A 28 0.07 9.92 -7.44
N ARG A 29 1.33 10.39 -7.36
CA ARG A 29 2.05 10.95 -8.52
C ARG A 29 2.25 9.90 -9.61
N ARG A 30 2.49 8.64 -9.26
CA ARG A 30 2.64 7.53 -10.20
C ARG A 30 1.35 7.28 -10.96
N THR A 31 0.20 7.28 -10.28
CA THR A 31 -1.12 7.17 -10.92
C THR A 31 -1.37 8.29 -11.94
N ALA A 32 -0.95 9.53 -11.65
CA ALA A 32 -1.05 10.61 -12.64
C ALA A 32 -0.21 10.36 -13.91
N ALA A 33 0.90 9.62 -13.81
CA ALA A 33 1.71 9.21 -14.97
C ALA A 33 1.17 7.97 -15.69
N PHE A 34 0.20 7.25 -15.11
CA PHE A 34 -0.35 6.02 -15.67
C PHE A 34 -1.08 6.24 -16.99
N HIS A 35 -1.81 7.36 -17.13
CA HIS A 35 -2.49 7.70 -18.39
C HIS A 35 -1.51 7.75 -19.57
N ASN A 36 -0.30 8.29 -19.36
CA ASN A 36 0.73 8.35 -20.39
C ASN A 36 1.30 6.96 -20.74
N LEU A 37 1.41 6.07 -19.76
CA LEU A 37 1.80 4.67 -19.98
C LEU A 37 0.74 3.93 -20.81
N ARG A 38 -0.53 4.07 -20.43
CA ARG A 38 -1.66 3.38 -21.07
C ARG A 38 -1.85 3.79 -22.53
N VAL A 39 -1.60 5.06 -22.86
CA VAL A 39 -1.66 5.54 -24.25
C VAL A 39 -0.57 4.86 -25.10
N VAL A 40 0.64 4.70 -24.57
CA VAL A 40 1.73 4.01 -25.28
C VAL A 40 1.38 2.52 -25.47
N GLU A 41 0.89 1.87 -24.43
CA GLU A 41 0.46 0.47 -24.48
C GLU A 41 -0.67 0.24 -25.51
N THR A 42 -1.65 1.13 -25.56
CA THR A 42 -2.76 1.06 -26.52
C THR A 42 -2.24 1.24 -27.95
N ARG A 43 -1.33 2.19 -28.19
CA ARG A 43 -0.77 2.45 -29.53
C ARG A 43 0.08 1.29 -30.03
N LEU A 44 0.88 0.68 -29.16
CA LEU A 44 1.62 -0.55 -29.45
C LEU A 44 0.66 -1.69 -29.83
N ALA A 45 -0.41 -1.90 -29.07
CA ALA A 45 -1.39 -2.96 -29.34
C ALA A 45 -2.15 -2.78 -30.66
N THR A 46 -2.39 -1.53 -31.08
CA THR A 46 -3.06 -1.23 -32.36
C THR A 46 -2.12 -1.23 -33.57
N GLY A 47 -0.83 -1.52 -33.39
CA GLY A 47 0.17 -1.45 -34.47
C GLY A 47 0.43 -0.02 -34.97
N SER A 48 0.02 1.00 -34.23
CA SER A 48 0.17 2.40 -34.67
C SER A 48 1.60 2.92 -34.51
N ILE A 49 2.45 2.21 -33.76
CA ILE A 49 3.86 2.52 -33.56
C ILE A 49 4.66 1.21 -33.45
N GLU A 50 4.69 0.42 -34.52
CA GLU A 50 5.42 -0.86 -34.58
C GLU A 50 6.92 -0.69 -34.28
N GLU A 51 7.51 0.46 -34.66
CA GLU A 51 8.92 0.79 -34.41
C GLU A 51 9.31 0.81 -32.92
N LEU A 52 8.35 1.06 -32.02
CA LEU A 52 8.59 1.06 -30.56
C LEU A 52 8.49 -0.34 -29.93
N ALA A 53 7.95 -1.34 -30.64
CA ALA A 53 7.76 -2.68 -30.09
C ALA A 53 9.08 -3.46 -30.00
N ASP A 54 9.95 -3.26 -30.98
CA ASP A 54 11.27 -3.88 -31.08
C ASP A 54 12.38 -3.02 -30.49
N ASP A 55 12.04 -1.83 -29.96
CA ASP A 55 13.01 -0.96 -29.30
C ASP A 55 13.47 -1.60 -27.97
N PRO A 56 14.76 -1.96 -27.84
CA PRO A 56 15.29 -2.61 -26.65
C PRO A 56 15.15 -1.74 -25.39
N GLU A 57 15.20 -0.42 -25.51
CA GLU A 57 15.03 0.50 -24.37
C GLU A 57 13.58 0.44 -23.85
N VAL A 58 12.61 0.36 -24.75
CA VAL A 58 11.19 0.25 -24.38
C VAL A 58 10.91 -1.08 -23.69
N GLN A 59 11.52 -2.17 -24.18
CA GLN A 59 11.41 -3.48 -23.55
C GLN A 59 12.03 -3.51 -22.15
N GLU A 60 13.21 -2.93 -21.97
CA GLU A 60 13.87 -2.80 -20.66
C GLU A 60 12.98 -2.01 -19.69
N LEU A 61 12.44 -0.87 -20.11
CA LEU A 61 11.53 -0.06 -19.30
C LEU A 61 10.25 -0.82 -18.90
N TRP A 62 9.72 -1.67 -19.79
CA TRP A 62 8.57 -2.52 -19.46
C TRP A 62 8.91 -3.57 -18.41
N GLN A 63 10.07 -4.22 -18.53
CA GLN A 63 10.53 -5.19 -17.55
C GLN A 63 10.73 -4.54 -16.18
N ASP A 64 11.39 -3.37 -16.15
CA ASP A 64 11.58 -2.57 -14.94
C ASP A 64 10.25 -2.23 -14.27
N ILE A 65 9.27 -1.76 -15.06
CA ILE A 65 7.94 -1.41 -14.55
C ILE A 65 7.26 -2.62 -13.91
N ARG A 66 7.29 -3.80 -14.57
CA ARG A 66 6.72 -5.04 -14.05
C ARG A 66 7.39 -5.48 -12.75
N GLN A 67 8.71 -5.38 -12.68
CA GLN A 67 9.45 -5.70 -11.45
C GLN A 67 9.08 -4.77 -10.29
N ILE A 68 8.99 -3.46 -10.56
CA ILE A 68 8.58 -2.47 -9.57
C ILE A 68 7.16 -2.73 -9.09
N ASP A 69 6.23 -3.05 -10.00
CA ASP A 69 4.85 -3.39 -9.65
C ASP A 69 4.76 -4.61 -8.74
N SER A 70 5.47 -5.69 -9.09
CA SER A 70 5.53 -6.90 -8.27
C SER A 70 6.04 -6.61 -6.85
N LYS A 71 7.13 -5.84 -6.74
CA LYS A 71 7.71 -5.46 -5.44
C LYS A 71 6.78 -4.55 -4.63
N LEU A 72 6.17 -3.56 -5.26
CA LEU A 72 5.20 -2.68 -4.60
C LEU A 72 4.00 -3.49 -4.08
N GLN A 73 3.50 -4.44 -4.86
CA GLN A 73 2.39 -5.28 -4.45
C GLN A 73 2.74 -6.15 -3.24
N ALA A 74 3.95 -6.72 -3.20
CA ALA A 74 4.44 -7.47 -2.05
C ALA A 74 4.50 -6.61 -0.78
N VAL A 75 5.11 -5.41 -0.87
CA VAL A 75 5.24 -4.48 0.27
C VAL A 75 3.87 -4.00 0.76
N ILE A 76 2.96 -3.67 -0.14
CA ILE A 76 1.59 -3.23 0.22
C ILE A 76 0.84 -4.38 0.91
N SER A 77 0.94 -5.60 0.39
CA SER A 77 0.27 -6.77 0.95
C SER A 77 0.78 -7.08 2.36
N GLU A 78 2.10 -7.01 2.56
CA GLU A 78 2.72 -7.17 3.88
C GLU A 78 2.25 -6.07 4.85
N SER A 79 2.22 -4.82 4.40
CA SER A 79 1.75 -3.69 5.21
C SER A 79 0.28 -3.83 5.61
N GLN A 80 -0.58 -4.32 4.70
CA GLN A 80 -1.99 -4.56 4.98
C GLN A 80 -2.17 -5.65 6.04
N SER A 81 -1.41 -6.74 5.94
CA SER A 81 -1.42 -7.83 6.94
C SER A 81 -1.03 -7.31 8.34
N LYS A 82 0.07 -6.56 8.43
CA LYS A 82 0.51 -5.94 9.69
C LYS A 82 -0.52 -4.96 10.26
N THR A 83 -1.13 -4.14 9.39
CA THR A 83 -2.17 -3.19 9.81
C THR A 83 -3.39 -3.91 10.36
N ALA A 84 -3.84 -4.98 9.71
CA ALA A 84 -4.96 -5.78 10.19
C ALA A 84 -4.68 -6.39 11.58
N GLU A 85 -3.45 -6.88 11.80
CA GLU A 85 -3.02 -7.39 13.10
C GLU A 85 -3.05 -6.31 14.19
N LEU A 86 -2.52 -5.12 13.89
CA LEU A 86 -2.51 -3.98 14.83
C LEU A 86 -3.93 -3.50 15.16
N VAL A 87 -4.82 -3.43 14.17
CA VAL A 87 -6.23 -3.09 14.37
C VAL A 87 -6.91 -4.10 15.29
N ARG A 88 -6.68 -5.40 15.07
CA ARG A 88 -7.21 -6.46 15.94
C ARG A 88 -6.69 -6.32 17.38
N LYS A 89 -5.40 -6.07 17.56
CA LYS A 89 -4.79 -5.81 18.89
C LYS A 89 -5.43 -4.60 19.57
N LEU A 90 -5.63 -3.51 18.84
CA LEU A 90 -6.30 -2.30 19.34
C LEU A 90 -7.76 -2.56 19.73
N GLN A 91 -8.50 -3.35 18.95
CA GLN A 91 -9.88 -3.73 19.28
C GLN A 91 -9.95 -4.54 20.58
N ILE A 92 -9.06 -5.52 20.76
CA ILE A 92 -8.96 -6.31 22.00
C ILE A 92 -8.61 -5.40 23.19
N ALA A 93 -7.65 -4.48 23.02
CA ALA A 93 -7.28 -3.53 24.07
C ALA A 93 -8.45 -2.62 24.46
N ARG A 94 -9.18 -2.09 23.46
CA ARG A 94 -10.40 -1.30 23.69
C ARG A 94 -11.47 -2.10 24.42
N GLN A 95 -11.73 -3.34 24.02
CA GLN A 95 -12.70 -4.20 24.68
C GLN A 95 -12.36 -4.41 26.16
N LYS A 96 -11.09 -4.68 26.48
CA LYS A 96 -10.62 -4.77 27.87
C LYS A 96 -10.91 -3.48 28.64
N ILE A 97 -10.52 -2.32 28.10
CA ILE A 97 -10.77 -1.01 28.74
C ILE A 97 -12.27 -0.78 28.97
N THR A 98 -13.11 -1.10 27.99
CA THR A 98 -14.57 -0.97 28.13
C THR A 98 -15.10 -1.88 29.24
N CYS A 99 -14.66 -3.15 29.33
CA CYS A 99 -15.04 -4.05 30.42
C CYS A 99 -14.59 -3.54 31.80
N TYR A 100 -13.42 -2.90 31.91
CA TYR A 100 -12.97 -2.28 33.16
C TYR A 100 -13.72 -0.98 33.50
N ARG A 101 -14.21 -0.22 32.51
CA ARG A 101 -15.03 0.99 32.72
C ARG A 101 -16.51 0.70 32.96
N SER A 102 -17.03 -0.41 32.44
CA SER A 102 -18.40 -0.88 32.67
C SER A 102 -18.53 -1.74 33.92
N GLY A 103 -17.45 -1.89 34.69
CA GLY A 103 -17.56 -2.33 36.08
C GLY A 103 -18.26 -1.23 36.87
N GLU A 104 -19.58 -1.30 36.94
CA GLU A 104 -20.22 -0.94 38.20
C GLU A 104 -19.43 -1.67 39.30
N PRO A 105 -19.02 -0.99 40.38
CA PRO A 105 -18.45 -1.70 41.51
C PRO A 105 -19.46 -2.80 41.86
N GLU A 106 -19.04 -4.07 41.81
CA GLU A 106 -19.82 -5.13 42.45
C GLU A 106 -20.17 -4.57 43.83
N PRO A 107 -21.47 -4.44 44.19
CA PRO A 107 -21.81 -4.01 45.52
C PRO A 107 -21.15 -5.03 46.45
N SER A 108 -20.17 -4.50 47.19
CA SER A 108 -19.38 -5.20 48.18
C SER A 108 -20.22 -6.29 48.83
N ARG A 109 -19.79 -7.54 48.72
CA ARG A 109 -20.39 -8.74 49.33
C ARG A 109 -20.40 -8.72 50.88
N PHE A 110 -20.18 -7.55 51.47
CA PHE A 110 -20.22 -7.24 52.88
C PHE A 110 -21.34 -6.24 53.15
N GLU A 111 -22.60 -6.62 52.91
CA GLU A 111 -23.66 -6.14 53.80
C GLU A 111 -23.55 -6.98 55.08
N GLN A 112 -23.03 -6.32 56.10
CA GLN A 112 -22.86 -6.82 57.45
C GLN A 112 -24.20 -7.31 58.00
N SER A 113 -24.19 -8.50 58.58
CA SER A 113 -25.23 -8.97 59.48
C SER A 113 -25.53 -7.92 60.55
N ALA A 114 -26.77 -7.44 60.62
CA ALA A 114 -27.36 -6.80 61.79
C ALA A 114 -28.87 -7.09 61.82
#